data_AF-A0A154NYQ7-F1
#
_entry.id   AF-A0A154NYQ7-F1
#
_cell.length_a   1.000
_cell.length_b   1.000
_cell.length_c   1.000
_cell.angle_alpha   90.00
_cell.angle_beta   90.00
_cell.angle_gamma   90.00
#
_symmetry.space_group_name_H-M   'P 1'
#
loop_
_entity.id
_entity.type
_entity.pdbx_description
1 polymer ?
#
loop_
_entity_poly.entity_id
_entity_poly.type
_entity_poly.pdbx_seq_one_letter_code
_entity_poly.pdbx_strand_id
1 'polypeptide(L)'
;MASFNLSELGSQLKDITQIATSTGVSFAHKSLKLNTEEDASEVVKAIRECIKLEFLDLEGNTLGPLAAKAIAQALEEKGSFLKRALWKDMFTGRLKTEIPKAIQYLGSSLCAAGTCLVELDLSDNAFGPIGVEGLANFLTSSTCYTLQELRLNNNGLGISGGKMLAKALSNCYENSSKTGTSPLALKVFVAGRNRLENEGATALASVFQKLTSLEEVVMPQNGIYYQGITALANGLSANPGLRILDLNDNTVGIKGAKALAKALPNFGNLEELNLGDCLLKTQGSIVLARALGIEGNHPSLQKVNLSFNEIRKNGAHPIAVAMADKEQLTTLQLDGNAFGKEGRDILQKSLTVSERIGTLSMEDDEGDADDSDEGIEENSESESKENEDGDNNDDDSDDDGEDNIAVSKVTVEQFLKLPTSDNLLSLQGDFVIDFINHAKELSNNANTSHTQKFIEELTRIVMKVSSLYSTDTIVSLKAQLITNALYSELCSYAVETNKTAILTHALLVNLGLIKSEDKHNQKIDWDLEGCFKALEQIIHKDYFLEDTRTTLNFFLDLTSNRKNTDSCQETKNSLKAALNRIQRNRS
;
A
#
# COMPACT_ATOMS: atom_id res chain seq x y z
N MET A 1 13.71 -9.40 -43.19
CA MET A 1 12.25 -9.32 -43.41
C MET A 1 11.67 -8.70 -42.16
N ALA A 2 11.01 -7.54 -42.29
CA ALA A 2 10.41 -6.85 -41.15
C ALA A 2 9.28 -7.72 -40.56
N SER A 3 9.30 -7.97 -39.26
CA SER A 3 8.26 -8.71 -38.56
C SER A 3 6.97 -7.89 -38.61
N PHE A 4 5.98 -8.41 -39.33
CA PHE A 4 4.67 -7.80 -39.44
C PHE A 4 3.89 -8.08 -38.16
N ASN A 5 3.68 -7.05 -37.32
CA ASN A 5 2.99 -7.19 -36.04
C ASN A 5 1.47 -7.02 -36.22
N LEU A 6 0.71 -8.12 -36.17
CA LEU A 6 -0.74 -8.11 -36.31
C LEU A 6 -1.47 -7.40 -35.15
N SER A 7 -0.86 -7.32 -33.95
CA SER A 7 -1.50 -6.67 -32.80
C SER A 7 -1.51 -5.14 -32.93
N GLU A 8 -0.45 -4.58 -33.52
CA GLU A 8 -0.29 -3.15 -33.78
C GLU A 8 -1.19 -2.69 -34.93
N LEU A 9 -1.42 -3.54 -35.93
CA LEU A 9 -2.42 -3.29 -36.97
C LEU A 9 -3.86 -3.39 -36.41
N GLY A 10 -4.10 -4.29 -35.44
CA GLY A 10 -5.39 -4.47 -34.78
C GLY A 10 -5.79 -3.30 -33.87
N SER A 11 -4.84 -2.68 -33.18
CA SER A 11 -5.06 -1.44 -32.44
C SER A 11 -5.29 -0.26 -33.40
N GLN A 12 -4.45 -0.11 -34.43
CA GLN A 12 -4.61 0.93 -35.45
C GLN A 12 -5.93 0.80 -36.24
N LEU A 13 -6.41 -0.41 -36.51
CA LEU A 13 -7.70 -0.63 -37.17
C LEU A 13 -8.89 -0.36 -36.25
N LYS A 14 -8.80 -0.69 -34.95
CA LYS A 14 -9.80 -0.28 -33.95
C LYS A 14 -9.86 1.24 -33.84
N ASP A 15 -8.72 1.92 -33.82
CA ASP A 15 -8.62 3.38 -33.83
C ASP A 15 -9.28 3.96 -35.09
N ILE A 16 -9.00 3.43 -36.28
CA ILE A 16 -9.59 3.89 -37.55
C ILE A 16 -11.11 3.67 -37.58
N THR A 17 -11.62 2.57 -37.03
CA THR A 17 -13.07 2.32 -36.95
C THR A 17 -13.79 3.18 -35.90
N GLN A 18 -13.11 3.64 -34.83
CA GLN A 18 -13.67 4.61 -33.87
C GLN A 18 -13.57 6.07 -34.36
N ILE A 19 -12.56 6.40 -35.17
CA ILE A 19 -12.37 7.73 -35.78
C ILE A 19 -13.48 8.05 -36.79
N ALA A 20 -14.08 7.05 -37.43
CA ALA A 20 -15.14 7.24 -38.42
C ALA A 20 -16.48 7.74 -37.85
N THR A 21 -16.66 7.75 -36.52
CA THR A 21 -17.92 8.14 -35.85
C THR A 21 -17.76 9.05 -34.63
N SER A 22 -16.55 9.37 -34.19
CA SER A 22 -16.32 10.17 -32.98
C SER A 22 -16.17 11.67 -33.31
N THR A 23 -17.08 12.49 -32.79
CA THR A 23 -16.95 13.95 -32.86
C THR A 23 -16.06 14.41 -31.71
N GLY A 24 -14.85 14.90 -31.99
CA GLY A 24 -13.93 15.39 -30.97
C GLY A 24 -12.70 16.08 -31.55
N VAL A 25 -11.76 16.44 -30.69
CA VAL A 25 -10.54 17.17 -31.06
C VAL A 25 -9.32 16.40 -30.56
N SER A 26 -8.40 16.03 -31.46
CA SER A 26 -7.11 15.44 -31.10
C SER A 26 -5.94 16.25 -31.63
N PHE A 27 -4.97 16.45 -30.74
CA PHE A 27 -3.63 16.96 -31.03
C PHE A 27 -2.57 15.97 -30.54
N ALA A 28 -2.89 14.68 -30.42
CA ALA A 28 -1.96 13.66 -29.94
C ALA A 28 -0.66 13.63 -30.73
N HIS A 29 0.43 13.44 -29.99
CA HIS A 29 1.80 13.22 -30.46
C HIS A 29 2.35 14.31 -31.39
N LYS A 30 1.78 15.52 -31.35
CA LYS A 30 2.27 16.66 -32.14
C LYS A 30 3.48 17.34 -31.52
N SER A 31 3.88 16.97 -30.31
CA SER A 31 5.04 17.55 -29.60
C SER A 31 4.98 19.08 -29.48
N LEU A 32 3.77 19.63 -29.33
CA LEU A 32 3.54 21.06 -29.23
C LEU A 32 4.01 21.61 -27.89
N LYS A 33 4.73 22.73 -27.90
CA LYS A 33 5.12 23.48 -26.70
C LYS A 33 4.14 24.60 -26.44
N LEU A 34 3.05 24.28 -25.74
CA LEU A 34 1.96 25.20 -25.46
C LEU A 34 2.27 26.02 -24.20
N ASN A 35 3.06 27.10 -24.32
CA ASN A 35 3.45 27.93 -23.18
C ASN A 35 2.50 29.11 -22.97
N THR A 36 2.13 29.79 -24.05
CA THR A 36 1.31 31.01 -24.02
C THR A 36 -0.10 30.77 -24.55
N GLU A 37 -0.95 31.80 -24.48
CA GLU A 37 -2.30 31.74 -25.04
C GLU A 37 -2.26 31.64 -26.58
N GLU A 38 -1.27 32.28 -27.23
CA GLU A 38 -1.05 32.23 -28.68
C GLU A 38 -0.64 30.84 -29.16
N ASP A 39 0.23 30.15 -28.40
CA ASP A 39 0.65 28.78 -28.73
C ASP A 39 -0.55 27.82 -28.76
N ALA A 40 -1.57 28.07 -27.92
CA ALA A 40 -2.79 27.28 -27.83
C ALA A 40 -3.87 27.65 -28.86
N SER A 41 -3.63 28.64 -29.72
CA SER A 41 -4.64 29.21 -30.63
C SER A 41 -5.26 28.17 -31.57
N GLU A 42 -4.47 27.25 -32.11
CA GLU A 42 -4.96 26.17 -32.99
C GLU A 42 -5.87 25.20 -32.24
N VAL A 43 -5.50 24.84 -31.00
CA VAL A 43 -6.30 23.95 -30.14
C VAL A 43 -7.62 24.62 -29.77
N VAL A 44 -7.55 25.88 -29.34
CA VAL A 44 -8.73 26.70 -29.00
C VAL A 44 -9.68 26.84 -30.19
N LYS A 45 -9.14 27.10 -31.39
CA LYS A 45 -9.93 27.20 -32.61
C LYS A 45 -10.63 25.89 -32.92
N ALA A 46 -9.91 24.76 -32.86
CA ALA A 46 -10.47 23.44 -33.11
C ALA A 46 -11.59 23.08 -32.12
N ILE A 47 -11.42 23.42 -30.83
CA ILE A 47 -12.46 23.23 -29.81
C ILE A 47 -13.72 24.04 -30.14
N ARG A 48 -13.56 25.31 -30.52
CA ARG A 48 -14.68 26.21 -30.84
C ARG A 48 -15.43 25.82 -32.11
N GLU A 49 -14.71 25.33 -33.11
CA GLU A 49 -15.28 24.86 -34.38
C GLU A 49 -15.95 23.48 -34.25
N CYS A 50 -15.61 22.71 -33.21
CA CYS A 50 -16.24 21.42 -32.93
C CYS A 50 -17.69 21.60 -32.46
N ILE A 51 -18.64 21.02 -33.21
CA ILE A 51 -20.08 21.11 -32.90
C ILE A 51 -20.41 20.31 -31.63
N LYS A 52 -19.81 19.13 -31.48
CA LYS A 52 -20.05 18.21 -30.36
C LYS A 52 -18.71 17.63 -29.90
N LEU A 53 -18.04 18.30 -28.96
CA LEU A 53 -16.75 17.87 -28.45
C LEU A 53 -16.92 16.69 -27.50
N GLU A 54 -16.91 15.45 -27.98
CA GLU A 54 -17.04 14.26 -27.11
C GLU A 54 -15.71 13.86 -26.45
N PHE A 55 -14.59 14.14 -27.12
CA PHE A 55 -13.26 13.93 -26.54
C PHE A 55 -12.32 15.09 -26.85
N LEU A 56 -11.38 15.31 -25.94
CA LEU A 56 -10.23 16.20 -26.12
C LEU A 56 -8.97 15.41 -25.80
N ASP A 57 -8.13 15.28 -26.81
CA ASP A 57 -6.88 14.53 -26.75
C ASP A 57 -5.69 15.45 -26.97
N LEU A 58 -4.87 15.54 -25.93
CA LEU A 58 -3.68 16.38 -25.87
C LEU A 58 -2.41 15.55 -25.63
N GLU A 59 -2.44 14.24 -25.90
CA GLU A 59 -1.35 13.34 -25.59
C GLU A 59 -0.02 13.75 -26.23
N GLY A 60 1.10 13.61 -25.51
CA GLY A 60 2.44 13.83 -26.05
C GLY A 60 2.73 15.29 -26.45
N ASN A 61 2.17 16.24 -25.69
CA ASN A 61 2.42 17.67 -25.83
C ASN A 61 2.90 18.27 -24.50
N THR A 62 3.23 19.56 -24.48
CA THR A 62 3.74 20.24 -23.28
C THR A 62 2.87 21.45 -22.93
N LEU A 63 1.82 21.22 -22.13
CA LEU A 63 0.86 22.23 -21.73
C LEU A 63 1.33 23.04 -20.52
N GLY A 64 1.46 24.36 -20.70
CA GLY A 64 1.75 25.31 -19.64
C GLY A 64 0.48 25.95 -19.05
N PRO A 65 0.56 26.60 -17.88
CA PRO A 65 -0.62 27.16 -17.22
C PRO A 65 -1.39 28.22 -18.03
N LEU A 66 -0.70 29.06 -18.81
CA LEU A 66 -1.35 30.11 -19.62
C LEU A 66 -2.07 29.51 -20.84
N ALA A 67 -1.42 28.60 -21.55
CA ALA A 67 -2.07 27.81 -22.60
C ALA A 67 -3.27 27.00 -22.06
N ALA A 68 -3.12 26.37 -20.89
CA ALA A 68 -4.20 25.65 -20.22
C ALA A 68 -5.40 26.55 -19.93
N LYS A 69 -5.15 27.80 -19.51
CA LYS A 69 -6.19 28.79 -19.27
C LYS A 69 -6.91 29.18 -20.56
N ALA A 70 -6.20 29.37 -21.67
CA ALA A 70 -6.83 29.65 -22.97
C ALA A 70 -7.70 28.48 -23.46
N ILE A 71 -7.20 27.25 -23.33
CA ILE A 71 -7.97 26.03 -23.64
C ILE A 71 -9.19 25.91 -22.72
N ALA A 72 -9.03 26.19 -21.42
CA ALA A 72 -10.12 26.15 -20.45
C ALA A 72 -11.27 27.09 -20.82
N GLN A 73 -10.98 28.31 -21.29
CA GLN A 73 -12.02 29.23 -21.78
C GLN A 73 -12.82 28.65 -22.95
N ALA A 74 -12.15 27.99 -23.89
CA ALA A 74 -12.83 27.31 -25.01
C ALA A 74 -13.67 26.11 -24.52
N LEU A 75 -13.18 25.39 -23.51
CA LEU A 75 -13.91 24.29 -22.87
C LEU A 75 -15.12 24.77 -22.06
N GLU A 76 -15.09 25.97 -21.48
CA GLU A 76 -16.26 26.54 -20.83
C GLU A 76 -17.41 26.78 -21.82
N GLU A 77 -17.08 27.17 -23.06
CA GLU A 77 -18.04 27.42 -24.14
C GLU A 77 -18.59 26.13 -24.78
N LYS A 78 -17.75 25.08 -24.89
CA LYS A 78 -18.02 23.89 -25.73
C LYS A 78 -17.96 22.55 -25.00
N GLY A 79 -17.54 22.53 -23.75
CA GLY A 79 -17.20 21.34 -22.99
C GLY A 79 -18.40 20.54 -22.44
N SER A 80 -19.62 21.05 -22.53
CA SER A 80 -20.82 20.37 -22.00
C SER A 80 -21.04 18.96 -22.57
N PHE A 81 -20.57 18.70 -23.79
CA PHE A 81 -20.62 17.38 -24.44
C PHE A 81 -19.40 16.51 -24.17
N LEU A 82 -18.35 17.03 -23.51
CA LEU A 82 -17.09 16.32 -23.30
C LEU A 82 -17.30 15.12 -22.39
N LYS A 83 -16.92 13.95 -22.89
CA LYS A 83 -16.99 12.67 -22.18
C LYS A 83 -15.61 12.11 -21.86
N ARG A 84 -14.61 12.37 -22.70
CA ARG A 84 -13.28 11.76 -22.59
C ARG A 84 -12.20 12.85 -22.57
N ALA A 85 -11.47 12.92 -21.47
CA ALA A 85 -10.31 13.78 -21.31
C ALA A 85 -9.04 12.93 -21.43
N LEU A 86 -8.43 12.91 -22.62
CA LEU A 86 -7.26 12.09 -22.95
C LEU A 86 -6.01 12.98 -22.80
N TRP A 87 -5.51 13.06 -21.57
CA TRP A 87 -4.53 14.04 -21.10
C TRP A 87 -3.23 13.38 -20.64
N LYS A 88 -2.94 12.20 -21.20
CA LYS A 88 -1.71 11.44 -20.97
C LYS A 88 -0.48 12.20 -21.48
N ASP A 89 0.64 12.14 -20.77
CA ASP A 89 1.92 12.75 -21.19
C ASP A 89 1.80 14.18 -21.77
N MET A 90 1.01 15.04 -21.11
CA MET A 90 0.76 16.40 -21.59
C MET A 90 1.55 17.47 -20.84
N PHE A 91 2.28 17.07 -19.79
CA PHE A 91 3.05 17.96 -18.92
C PHE A 91 4.55 17.69 -18.94
N THR A 92 5.06 17.01 -19.97
CA THR A 92 6.48 16.67 -20.11
C THR A 92 7.34 17.93 -20.03
N GLY A 93 8.32 17.95 -19.11
CA GLY A 93 9.21 19.10 -18.92
C GLY A 93 8.62 20.29 -18.14
N ARG A 94 7.38 20.21 -17.65
CA ARG A 94 6.78 21.23 -16.76
C ARG A 94 7.20 21.05 -15.31
N LEU A 95 7.18 22.15 -14.56
CA LEU A 95 7.42 22.10 -13.12
C LEU A 95 6.21 21.49 -12.41
N LYS A 96 6.46 20.72 -11.35
CA LYS A 96 5.40 20.09 -10.52
C LYS A 96 4.42 21.10 -9.91
N THR A 97 4.82 22.37 -9.79
CA THR A 97 3.98 23.46 -9.29
C THR A 97 3.08 24.07 -10.37
N GLU A 98 3.42 23.93 -11.65
CA GLU A 98 2.63 24.42 -12.77
C GLU A 98 1.46 23.49 -13.09
N ILE A 99 1.68 22.18 -12.93
CA ILE A 99 0.71 21.12 -13.28
C ILE A 99 -0.63 21.29 -12.52
N PRO A 100 -0.65 21.45 -11.17
CA PRO A 100 -1.89 21.73 -10.44
C PRO A 100 -2.65 22.93 -11.00
N LYS A 101 -1.94 23.97 -11.42
CA LYS A 101 -2.56 25.20 -11.92
C LYS A 101 -3.23 24.98 -13.27
N ALA A 102 -2.57 24.25 -14.17
CA ALA A 102 -3.13 23.88 -15.46
C ALA A 102 -4.39 23.01 -15.28
N ILE A 103 -4.32 21.97 -14.44
CA ILE A 103 -5.47 21.10 -14.14
C ILE A 103 -6.61 21.90 -13.47
N GLN A 104 -6.29 22.82 -12.57
CA GLN A 104 -7.29 23.67 -11.92
C GLN A 104 -8.06 24.50 -12.95
N TYR A 105 -7.38 25.10 -13.93
CA TYR A 105 -8.05 25.87 -14.98
C TYR A 105 -8.98 24.98 -15.81
N LEU A 106 -8.46 23.86 -16.32
CA LEU A 106 -9.24 22.91 -17.12
C LEU A 106 -10.45 22.40 -16.34
N GLY A 107 -10.24 21.93 -15.11
CA GLY A 107 -11.29 21.35 -14.27
C GLY A 107 -12.36 22.34 -13.86
N SER A 108 -11.99 23.59 -13.57
CA SER A 108 -12.94 24.64 -13.18
C SER A 108 -13.85 25.02 -14.37
N SER A 109 -13.30 25.14 -15.57
CA SER A 109 -14.08 25.43 -16.78
C SER A 109 -14.95 24.25 -17.21
N LEU A 110 -14.49 23.00 -17.07
CA LEU A 110 -15.33 21.83 -17.32
C LEU A 110 -16.50 21.76 -16.33
N CYS A 111 -16.26 22.09 -15.06
CA CYS A 111 -17.30 22.19 -14.05
C CYS A 111 -18.33 23.27 -14.41
N ALA A 112 -17.88 24.45 -14.83
CA ALA A 112 -18.74 25.55 -15.27
C ALA A 112 -19.57 25.19 -16.51
N ALA A 113 -18.99 24.43 -17.44
CA ALA A 113 -19.69 23.92 -18.62
C ALA A 113 -20.74 22.83 -18.31
N GLY A 114 -20.83 22.35 -17.07
CA GLY A 114 -21.71 21.23 -16.71
C GLY A 114 -21.27 19.91 -17.35
N THR A 115 -19.96 19.74 -17.57
CA THR A 115 -19.37 18.54 -18.17
C THR A 115 -19.62 17.34 -17.27
N CYS A 116 -19.90 16.17 -17.86
CA CYS A 116 -20.00 14.90 -17.15
C CYS A 116 -19.04 13.90 -17.81
N LEU A 117 -17.82 13.79 -17.27
CA LEU A 117 -16.78 12.93 -17.80
C LEU A 117 -17.08 11.46 -17.54
N VAL A 118 -16.71 10.63 -18.50
CA VAL A 118 -16.77 9.16 -18.45
C VAL A 118 -15.34 8.60 -18.36
N GLU A 119 -14.38 9.22 -19.06
CA GLU A 119 -12.98 8.80 -19.06
C GLU A 119 -12.06 10.00 -18.77
N LEU A 120 -11.12 9.78 -17.86
CA LEU A 120 -10.02 10.68 -17.56
C LEU A 120 -8.71 9.89 -17.57
N ASP A 121 -7.88 10.14 -18.57
CA ASP A 121 -6.51 9.62 -18.63
C ASP A 121 -5.52 10.73 -18.37
N LEU A 122 -4.78 10.60 -17.27
CA LEU A 122 -3.73 11.50 -16.84
C LEU A 122 -2.40 10.76 -16.67
N SER A 123 -2.25 9.59 -17.28
CA SER A 123 -1.04 8.78 -17.20
C SER A 123 0.20 9.53 -17.70
N ASP A 124 1.39 9.13 -17.25
CA ASP A 124 2.69 9.68 -17.66
C ASP A 124 2.87 11.18 -17.37
N ASN A 125 2.11 11.73 -16.43
CA ASN A 125 2.29 13.10 -15.92
C ASN A 125 2.95 13.09 -14.54
N ALA A 126 4.11 13.75 -14.40
CA ALA A 126 4.89 13.75 -13.16
C ALA A 126 4.26 14.64 -12.06
N PHE A 127 3.14 14.23 -11.48
CA PHE A 127 2.47 14.97 -10.41
C PHE A 127 3.37 15.11 -9.17
N GLY A 128 3.92 14.00 -8.68
CA GLY A 128 4.46 13.98 -7.32
C GLY A 128 3.38 14.31 -6.26
N PRO A 129 3.73 14.34 -4.96
CA PRO A 129 2.76 14.62 -3.90
C PRO A 129 2.04 15.98 -4.05
N ILE A 130 2.72 17.01 -4.56
CA ILE A 130 2.15 18.36 -4.76
C ILE A 130 1.16 18.37 -5.94
N GLY A 131 1.50 17.67 -7.04
CA GLY A 131 0.65 17.59 -8.21
C GLY A 131 -0.73 17.00 -7.91
N VAL A 132 -0.78 16.02 -7.00
CA VAL A 132 -1.99 15.31 -6.62
C VAL A 132 -3.01 16.19 -5.91
N GLU A 133 -2.60 17.27 -5.22
CA GLU A 133 -3.55 18.17 -4.56
C GLU A 133 -4.50 18.85 -5.57
N GLY A 134 -3.94 19.34 -6.68
CA GLY A 134 -4.74 19.93 -7.77
C GLY A 134 -5.67 18.90 -8.41
N LEU A 135 -5.17 17.69 -8.63
CA LEU A 135 -5.97 16.58 -9.15
C LEU A 135 -7.08 16.16 -8.18
N ALA A 136 -6.81 16.09 -6.88
CA ALA A 136 -7.78 15.71 -5.86
C ALA A 136 -8.98 16.66 -5.86
N ASN A 137 -8.74 17.96 -5.98
CA ASN A 137 -9.81 18.96 -6.08
C ASN A 137 -10.63 18.82 -7.36
N PHE A 138 -10.00 18.41 -8.47
CA PHE A 138 -10.72 18.17 -9.71
C PHE A 138 -11.59 16.91 -9.62
N LEU A 139 -11.05 15.82 -9.04
CA LEU A 139 -11.77 14.56 -8.86
C LEU A 139 -12.97 14.67 -7.92
N THR A 140 -12.99 15.63 -6.99
CA THR A 140 -14.14 15.88 -6.11
C THR A 140 -15.24 16.75 -6.75
N SER A 141 -15.00 17.32 -7.93
CA SER A 141 -15.96 18.17 -8.63
C SER A 141 -17.07 17.37 -9.30
N SER A 142 -18.20 18.02 -9.59
CA SER A 142 -19.34 17.40 -10.28
C SER A 142 -18.99 16.83 -11.66
N THR A 143 -17.93 17.35 -12.29
CA THR A 143 -17.40 16.84 -13.55
C THR A 143 -17.06 15.36 -13.51
N CYS A 144 -16.60 14.88 -12.35
CA CYS A 144 -16.12 13.51 -12.18
C CYS A 144 -17.17 12.56 -11.58
N TYR A 145 -18.40 13.02 -11.29
CA TYR A 145 -19.41 12.15 -10.65
C TYR A 145 -19.85 10.99 -11.55
N THR A 146 -19.78 11.16 -12.87
CA THR A 146 -20.14 10.13 -13.85
C THR A 146 -18.93 9.33 -14.36
N LEU A 147 -17.76 9.51 -13.75
CA LEU A 147 -16.52 8.92 -14.22
C LEU A 147 -16.60 7.39 -14.11
N GLN A 148 -16.24 6.71 -15.19
CA GLN A 148 -16.18 5.24 -15.28
C GLN A 148 -14.75 4.74 -15.45
N GLU A 149 -13.89 5.53 -16.10
CA GLU A 149 -12.49 5.17 -16.33
C GLU A 149 -11.56 6.25 -15.77
N LEU A 150 -10.69 5.85 -14.86
CA LEU A 150 -9.63 6.69 -14.32
C LEU A 150 -8.27 6.03 -14.53
N ARG A 151 -7.44 6.66 -15.35
CA ARG A 151 -6.08 6.20 -15.66
C ARG A 151 -5.05 7.20 -15.14
N LEU A 152 -4.19 6.71 -14.26
CA LEU A 152 -3.17 7.46 -13.54
C LEU A 152 -1.87 6.66 -13.51
N ASN A 153 -1.50 5.98 -14.61
CA ASN A 153 -0.28 5.19 -14.64
C ASN A 153 0.95 6.10 -14.65
N ASN A 154 2.01 5.74 -13.93
CA ASN A 154 3.31 6.44 -13.99
C ASN A 154 3.23 7.95 -13.67
N ASN A 155 2.55 8.31 -12.58
CA ASN A 155 2.43 9.70 -12.12
C ASN A 155 3.33 10.07 -10.95
N GLY A 156 4.01 9.09 -10.35
CA GLY A 156 4.88 9.30 -9.19
C GLY A 156 4.14 9.83 -7.97
N LEU A 157 2.91 9.34 -7.72
CA LEU A 157 2.04 9.82 -6.63
C LEU A 157 2.69 9.64 -5.24
N GLY A 158 3.39 8.52 -5.03
CA GLY A 158 3.88 8.09 -3.73
C GLY A 158 2.76 7.70 -2.77
N ILE A 159 3.14 7.36 -1.54
CA ILE A 159 2.21 6.96 -0.47
C ILE A 159 1.20 8.08 -0.17
N SER A 160 1.67 9.31 0.03
CA SER A 160 0.82 10.46 0.35
C SER A 160 -0.15 10.79 -0.79
N GLY A 161 0.33 10.77 -2.04
CA GLY A 161 -0.52 10.94 -3.21
C GLY A 161 -1.57 9.83 -3.33
N GLY A 162 -1.21 8.58 -3.06
CA GLY A 162 -2.17 7.46 -3.00
C GLY A 162 -3.28 7.68 -1.97
N LYS A 163 -2.94 8.12 -0.75
CA LYS A 163 -3.92 8.46 0.29
C LYS A 163 -4.82 9.64 -0.11
N MET A 164 -4.24 10.67 -0.72
CA MET A 164 -5.00 11.83 -1.20
C MET A 164 -5.97 11.45 -2.33
N LEU A 165 -5.52 10.61 -3.27
CA LEU A 165 -6.36 10.07 -4.33
C LEU A 165 -7.53 9.27 -3.75
N ALA A 166 -7.26 8.36 -2.82
CA ALA A 166 -8.30 7.58 -2.15
C ALA A 166 -9.33 8.48 -1.45
N LYS A 167 -8.86 9.52 -0.73
CA LYS A 167 -9.74 10.50 -0.08
C LYS A 167 -10.59 11.27 -1.11
N ALA A 168 -9.99 11.70 -2.23
CA ALA A 168 -10.69 12.41 -3.28
C ALA A 168 -11.78 11.54 -3.92
N LEU A 169 -11.50 10.27 -4.19
CA LEU A 169 -12.47 9.32 -4.73
C LEU A 169 -13.61 9.02 -3.74
N SER A 170 -13.32 8.85 -2.45
CA SER A 170 -14.36 8.67 -1.42
C SER A 170 -15.26 9.91 -1.33
N ASN A 171 -14.67 11.11 -1.34
CA ASN A 171 -15.44 12.36 -1.34
C ASN A 171 -16.28 12.49 -2.62
N CYS A 172 -15.75 12.11 -3.78
CA CYS A 172 -16.47 12.12 -5.04
C CYS A 172 -17.68 11.16 -5.00
N TYR A 173 -17.50 9.95 -4.49
CA TYR A 173 -18.58 8.99 -4.26
C TYR A 173 -19.67 9.55 -3.32
N GLU A 174 -19.27 10.11 -2.18
CA GLU A 174 -20.20 10.67 -1.20
C GLU A 174 -20.94 11.91 -1.73
N ASN A 175 -20.25 12.77 -2.48
CA ASN A 175 -20.86 13.97 -3.05
C ASN A 175 -21.82 13.62 -4.19
N SER A 176 -21.43 12.72 -5.10
CA SER A 176 -22.30 12.24 -6.19
C SER A 176 -23.58 11.59 -5.64
N SER A 177 -23.46 10.77 -4.59
CA SER A 177 -24.60 10.14 -3.89
C SER A 177 -25.64 11.14 -3.37
N LYS A 178 -25.24 12.37 -3.03
CA LYS A 178 -26.14 13.41 -2.49
C LYS A 178 -26.89 14.19 -3.58
N THR A 179 -26.51 14.04 -4.85
CA THR A 179 -27.08 14.85 -5.94
C THR A 179 -28.38 14.29 -6.54
N GLY A 180 -28.87 13.15 -6.04
CA GLY A 180 -30.03 12.45 -6.62
C GLY A 180 -29.72 11.72 -7.93
N THR A 181 -28.47 11.72 -8.38
CA THR A 181 -27.96 10.86 -9.46
C THR A 181 -27.29 9.62 -8.89
N SER A 182 -27.01 8.62 -9.74
CA SER A 182 -26.25 7.44 -9.31
C SER A 182 -24.88 7.86 -8.74
N PRO A 183 -24.43 7.25 -7.63
CA PRO A 183 -23.09 7.48 -7.10
C PRO A 183 -21.99 7.19 -8.14
N LEU A 184 -20.80 7.73 -7.89
CA LEU A 184 -19.59 7.40 -8.66
C LEU A 184 -19.47 5.88 -8.84
N ALA A 185 -19.40 5.44 -10.09
CA ALA A 185 -19.34 4.04 -10.46
C ALA A 185 -18.16 3.81 -11.42
N LEU A 186 -16.95 3.80 -10.84
CA LEU A 186 -15.74 3.46 -11.60
C LEU A 186 -15.79 1.99 -12.00
N LYS A 187 -15.49 1.75 -13.27
CA LYS A 187 -15.33 0.43 -13.89
C LYS A 187 -13.85 0.10 -14.11
N VAL A 188 -13.08 1.07 -14.56
CA VAL A 188 -11.65 0.89 -14.86
C VAL A 188 -10.83 1.82 -13.97
N PHE A 189 -9.93 1.21 -13.20
CA PHE A 189 -8.97 1.94 -12.38
C PHE A 189 -7.55 1.47 -12.72
N VAL A 190 -6.74 2.37 -13.28
CA VAL A 190 -5.33 2.12 -13.61
C VAL A 190 -4.46 3.07 -12.83
N ALA A 191 -3.55 2.54 -12.00
CA ALA A 191 -2.65 3.34 -11.18
C ALA A 191 -1.30 2.66 -10.95
N GLY A 192 -0.71 2.08 -12.00
CA GLY A 192 0.62 1.48 -11.94
C GLY A 192 1.76 2.50 -11.77
N ARG A 193 2.96 2.02 -11.41
CA ARG A 193 4.21 2.81 -11.39
C ARG A 193 4.13 4.09 -10.55
N ASN A 194 3.39 4.05 -9.45
CA ASN A 194 3.14 5.22 -8.61
C ASN A 194 3.80 5.17 -7.24
N ARG A 195 4.46 4.06 -6.88
CA ARG A 195 5.01 3.84 -5.54
C ARG A 195 3.96 4.07 -4.45
N LEU A 196 2.77 3.50 -4.65
CA LEU A 196 1.68 3.59 -3.67
C LEU A 196 2.04 2.90 -2.35
N GLU A 197 2.86 1.84 -2.44
CA GLU A 197 3.28 0.99 -1.33
C GLU A 197 2.06 0.48 -0.51
N ASN A 198 2.30 -0.06 0.69
CA ASN A 198 1.22 -0.66 1.48
C ASN A 198 0.12 0.34 1.86
N GLU A 199 0.50 1.52 2.34
CA GLU A 199 -0.45 2.46 2.91
C GLU A 199 -1.32 3.14 1.84
N GLY A 200 -0.76 3.44 0.66
CA GLY A 200 -1.54 3.95 -0.46
C GLY A 200 -2.51 2.89 -0.99
N ALA A 201 -2.06 1.64 -1.10
CA ALA A 201 -2.91 0.52 -1.50
C ALA A 201 -4.06 0.26 -0.51
N THR A 202 -3.78 0.28 0.80
CA THR A 202 -4.82 0.12 1.84
C THR A 202 -5.84 1.25 1.80
N ALA A 203 -5.42 2.49 1.57
CA ALA A 203 -6.33 3.60 1.42
C ALA A 203 -7.26 3.40 0.19
N LEU A 204 -6.71 3.01 -0.96
CA LEU A 204 -7.50 2.72 -2.16
C LEU A 204 -8.44 1.52 -1.97
N ALA A 205 -8.00 0.48 -1.27
CA ALA A 205 -8.84 -0.69 -0.97
C ALA A 205 -10.13 -0.32 -0.22
N SER A 206 -10.05 0.65 0.72
CA SER A 206 -11.24 1.15 1.43
C SER A 206 -12.25 1.84 0.50
N VAL A 207 -11.76 2.43 -0.60
CA VAL A 207 -12.60 3.04 -1.63
C VAL A 207 -13.18 1.95 -2.55
N PHE A 208 -12.38 0.97 -2.96
CA PHE A 208 -12.85 -0.14 -3.80
C PHE A 208 -13.94 -0.98 -3.12
N GLN A 209 -13.93 -1.06 -1.79
CA GLN A 209 -15.01 -1.69 -1.04
C GLN A 209 -16.35 -0.95 -1.19
N LYS A 210 -16.32 0.38 -1.42
CA LYS A 210 -17.51 1.21 -1.65
C LYS A 210 -17.90 1.24 -3.13
N LEU A 211 -16.91 1.33 -4.02
CA LEU A 211 -17.09 1.32 -5.48
C LEU A 211 -17.32 -0.13 -5.92
N THR A 212 -18.55 -0.62 -5.81
CA THR A 212 -18.94 -2.00 -6.14
C THR A 212 -19.12 -2.28 -7.64
N SER A 213 -18.61 -1.39 -8.49
CA SER A 213 -18.77 -1.40 -9.94
C SER A 213 -17.48 -1.68 -10.72
N LEU A 214 -16.37 -1.99 -10.04
CA LEU A 214 -15.08 -2.18 -10.70
C LEU A 214 -15.07 -3.47 -11.53
N GLU A 215 -14.65 -3.32 -12.78
CA GLU A 215 -14.46 -4.38 -13.77
C GLU A 215 -12.96 -4.59 -14.05
N GLU A 216 -12.13 -3.55 -13.96
CA GLU A 216 -10.69 -3.64 -14.24
C GLU A 216 -9.88 -2.85 -13.20
N VAL A 217 -8.93 -3.53 -12.55
CA VAL A 217 -7.99 -2.91 -11.61
C VAL A 217 -6.56 -3.28 -11.99
N VAL A 218 -5.81 -2.28 -12.44
CA VAL A 218 -4.43 -2.43 -12.94
C VAL A 218 -3.50 -1.55 -12.12
N MET A 219 -2.73 -2.18 -11.22
CA MET A 219 -1.84 -1.50 -10.26
C MET A 219 -0.42 -2.08 -10.25
N PRO A 220 0.22 -2.34 -11.41
CA PRO A 220 1.55 -2.93 -11.44
C PRO A 220 2.63 -1.98 -10.90
N GLN A 221 3.77 -2.52 -10.46
CA GLN A 221 4.97 -1.73 -10.13
C GLN A 221 4.74 -0.63 -9.08
N ASN A 222 4.00 -0.95 -8.01
CA ASN A 222 3.70 0.02 -6.95
C ASN A 222 4.48 -0.21 -5.67
N GLY A 223 5.33 -1.24 -5.61
CA GLY A 223 6.06 -1.61 -4.40
C GLY A 223 5.12 -2.02 -3.26
N ILE A 224 3.97 -2.61 -3.59
CA ILE A 224 2.97 -3.06 -2.60
C ILE A 224 3.42 -4.42 -2.05
N TYR A 225 3.47 -4.55 -0.72
CA TYR A 225 3.81 -5.80 -0.04
C TYR A 225 2.53 -6.50 0.42
N TYR A 226 2.68 -7.70 0.99
CA TYR A 226 1.54 -8.55 1.36
C TYR A 226 0.45 -7.84 2.20
N GLN A 227 0.77 -6.85 3.03
CA GLN A 227 -0.23 -6.10 3.80
C GLN A 227 -1.16 -5.29 2.89
N GLY A 228 -0.59 -4.53 1.94
CA GLY A 228 -1.39 -3.78 0.97
C GLY A 228 -2.14 -4.70 0.02
N ILE A 229 -1.55 -5.83 -0.39
CA ILE A 229 -2.23 -6.84 -1.22
C ILE A 229 -3.40 -7.47 -0.45
N THR A 230 -3.25 -7.74 0.84
CA THR A 230 -4.34 -8.25 1.68
C THR A 230 -5.49 -7.24 1.75
N ALA A 231 -5.17 -5.96 1.93
CA ALA A 231 -6.17 -4.90 1.91
C ALA A 231 -6.89 -4.83 0.56
N LEU A 232 -6.15 -4.83 -0.56
CA LEU A 232 -6.71 -4.84 -1.91
C LEU A 232 -7.62 -6.05 -2.15
N ALA A 233 -7.20 -7.26 -1.76
CA ALA A 233 -8.02 -8.46 -1.88
C ALA A 233 -9.36 -8.33 -1.12
N ASN A 234 -9.32 -7.79 0.10
CA ASN A 234 -10.52 -7.56 0.91
C ASN A 234 -11.42 -6.47 0.30
N GLY A 235 -10.85 -5.36 -0.15
CA GLY A 235 -11.62 -4.26 -0.75
C GLY A 235 -12.27 -4.67 -2.08
N LEU A 236 -11.52 -5.39 -2.93
CA LEU A 236 -12.01 -5.87 -4.22
C LEU A 236 -13.05 -6.98 -4.09
N SER A 237 -13.13 -7.68 -2.95
CA SER A 237 -14.16 -8.71 -2.74
C SER A 237 -15.60 -8.17 -2.84
N ALA A 238 -15.80 -6.85 -2.75
CA ALA A 238 -17.09 -6.19 -2.98
C ALA A 238 -17.41 -5.98 -4.48
N ASN A 239 -16.56 -6.43 -5.40
CA ASN A 239 -16.66 -6.22 -6.84
C ASN A 239 -16.83 -7.54 -7.61
N PRO A 240 -18.05 -8.10 -7.64
CA PRO A 240 -18.31 -9.37 -8.35
C PRO A 240 -18.17 -9.24 -9.88
N GLY A 241 -18.21 -8.01 -10.39
CA GLY A 241 -17.99 -7.69 -11.80
C GLY A 241 -16.54 -7.67 -12.25
N LEU A 242 -15.57 -7.92 -11.36
CA LEU A 242 -14.14 -7.83 -11.69
C LEU A 242 -13.73 -8.85 -12.76
N ARG A 243 -13.20 -8.34 -13.86
CA ARG A 243 -12.73 -9.07 -15.05
C ARG A 243 -11.21 -9.06 -15.17
N ILE A 244 -10.55 -7.95 -14.84
CA ILE A 244 -9.10 -7.83 -14.94
C ILE A 244 -8.52 -7.44 -13.59
N LEU A 245 -7.61 -8.26 -13.09
CA LEU A 245 -6.77 -7.94 -11.94
C LEU A 245 -5.30 -8.05 -12.32
N ASP A 246 -4.63 -6.91 -12.40
CA ASP A 246 -3.19 -6.83 -12.64
C ASP A 246 -2.48 -6.19 -11.45
N LEU A 247 -1.66 -7.01 -10.79
CA LEU A 247 -0.81 -6.62 -9.67
C LEU A 247 0.68 -6.93 -9.94
N ASN A 248 1.06 -7.07 -11.22
CA ASN A 248 2.42 -7.40 -11.66
C ASN A 248 3.50 -6.53 -11.00
N ASP A 249 4.65 -7.13 -10.67
CA ASP A 249 5.80 -6.44 -10.06
C ASP A 249 5.39 -5.70 -8.75
N ASN A 250 4.73 -6.46 -7.87
CA ASN A 250 4.49 -6.11 -6.47
C ASN A 250 4.88 -7.30 -5.60
N THR A 251 5.27 -7.08 -4.35
CA THR A 251 5.66 -8.18 -3.45
C THR A 251 4.43 -8.85 -2.80
N VAL A 252 3.65 -9.59 -3.60
CA VAL A 252 2.49 -10.37 -3.13
C VAL A 252 2.94 -11.39 -2.09
N GLY A 253 3.95 -12.19 -2.43
CA GLY A 253 4.47 -13.23 -1.56
C GLY A 253 3.43 -14.29 -1.16
N ILE A 254 3.83 -15.23 -0.31
CA ILE A 254 2.95 -16.32 0.12
C ILE A 254 1.74 -15.79 0.91
N LYS A 255 1.93 -14.76 1.74
CA LYS A 255 0.85 -14.19 2.57
C LYS A 255 -0.19 -13.44 1.72
N GLY A 256 0.24 -12.64 0.74
CA GLY A 256 -0.66 -11.96 -0.18
C GLY A 256 -1.38 -12.96 -1.09
N ALA A 257 -0.69 -14.02 -1.53
CA ALA A 257 -1.30 -15.10 -2.31
C ALA A 257 -2.43 -15.81 -1.54
N LYS A 258 -2.24 -16.07 -0.23
CA LYS A 258 -3.31 -16.59 0.64
C LYS A 258 -4.50 -15.64 0.74
N ALA A 259 -4.27 -14.33 0.83
CA ALA A 259 -5.35 -13.34 0.87
C ALA A 259 -6.12 -13.28 -0.46
N LEU A 260 -5.41 -13.23 -1.58
CA LEU A 260 -6.01 -13.28 -2.93
C LEU A 260 -6.79 -14.58 -3.13
N ALA A 261 -6.26 -15.73 -2.70
CA ALA A 261 -6.95 -17.01 -2.80
C ALA A 261 -8.28 -17.05 -2.03
N LYS A 262 -8.38 -16.34 -0.90
CA LYS A 262 -9.65 -16.18 -0.17
C LYS A 262 -10.65 -15.26 -0.90
N ALA A 263 -10.17 -14.28 -1.65
CA ALA A 263 -11.00 -13.33 -2.39
C ALA A 263 -11.42 -13.84 -3.78
N LEU A 264 -10.62 -14.72 -4.41
CA LEU A 264 -10.86 -15.26 -5.76
C LEU A 264 -12.28 -15.80 -6.01
N PRO A 265 -12.95 -16.50 -5.07
CA PRO A 265 -14.33 -16.94 -5.26
C PRO A 265 -15.33 -15.80 -5.53
N ASN A 266 -15.02 -14.57 -5.11
CA ASN A 266 -15.87 -13.40 -5.36
C ASN A 266 -15.68 -12.83 -6.78
N PHE A 267 -14.61 -13.22 -7.50
CA PHE A 267 -14.30 -12.70 -8.84
C PHE A 267 -14.85 -13.62 -9.93
N GLY A 268 -16.17 -13.87 -9.93
CA GLY A 268 -16.79 -14.87 -10.83
C GLY A 268 -16.59 -14.59 -12.33
N ASN A 269 -16.41 -13.32 -12.71
CA ASN A 269 -16.23 -12.87 -14.09
C ASN A 269 -14.76 -12.66 -14.49
N LEU A 270 -13.80 -13.14 -13.69
CA LEU A 270 -12.38 -12.90 -13.94
C LEU A 270 -11.96 -13.49 -15.30
N GLU A 271 -11.43 -12.63 -16.16
CA GLU A 271 -10.91 -12.93 -17.50
C GLU A 271 -9.38 -12.91 -17.52
N GLU A 272 -8.75 -12.02 -16.75
CA GLU A 272 -7.29 -11.85 -16.72
C GLU A 272 -6.79 -11.69 -15.28
N LEU A 273 -5.87 -12.58 -14.88
CA LEU A 273 -5.13 -12.50 -13.63
C LEU A 273 -3.64 -12.36 -13.93
N ASN A 274 -3.09 -11.18 -13.68
CA ASN A 274 -1.66 -10.92 -13.84
C ASN A 274 -0.97 -10.75 -12.48
N LEU A 275 -0.18 -11.76 -12.12
CA LEU A 275 0.67 -11.79 -10.94
C LEU A 275 2.12 -12.12 -11.32
N GLY A 276 2.59 -11.66 -12.49
CA GLY A 276 3.99 -11.81 -12.87
C GLY A 276 4.91 -11.00 -11.94
N ASP A 277 6.13 -11.49 -11.69
CA ASP A 277 7.13 -10.85 -10.82
C ASP A 277 6.59 -10.48 -9.42
N CYS A 278 5.82 -11.41 -8.83
CA CYS A 278 5.12 -11.17 -7.57
C CYS A 278 5.71 -11.89 -6.35
N LEU A 279 6.87 -12.53 -6.53
CA LEU A 279 7.55 -13.34 -5.51
C LEU A 279 6.62 -14.35 -4.82
N LEU A 280 5.66 -14.93 -5.55
CA LEU A 280 4.69 -15.89 -4.97
C LEU A 280 5.38 -17.08 -4.30
N LYS A 281 6.53 -17.51 -4.85
CA LYS A 281 7.20 -18.78 -4.57
C LYS A 281 6.26 -19.96 -4.84
N THR A 282 6.81 -21.17 -4.74
CA THR A 282 6.05 -22.41 -4.93
C THR A 282 4.79 -22.49 -4.05
N GLN A 283 4.87 -22.10 -2.78
CA GLN A 283 3.71 -22.24 -1.89
C GLN A 283 2.59 -21.23 -2.19
N GLY A 284 2.94 -20.00 -2.57
CA GLY A 284 1.95 -19.00 -2.98
C GLY A 284 1.23 -19.44 -4.26
N SER A 285 1.96 -19.98 -5.23
CA SER A 285 1.36 -20.47 -6.48
C SER A 285 0.44 -21.67 -6.25
N ILE A 286 0.80 -22.60 -5.35
CA ILE A 286 -0.06 -23.75 -5.00
C ILE A 286 -1.38 -23.28 -4.39
N VAL A 287 -1.34 -22.30 -3.49
CA VAL A 287 -2.55 -21.79 -2.83
C VAL A 287 -3.48 -21.09 -3.83
N LEU A 288 -2.92 -20.29 -4.74
CA LEU A 288 -3.69 -19.66 -5.82
C LEU A 288 -4.26 -20.70 -6.79
N ALA A 289 -3.45 -21.68 -7.20
CA ALA A 289 -3.88 -22.75 -8.08
C ALA A 289 -5.05 -23.55 -7.48
N ARG A 290 -5.02 -23.86 -6.17
CA ARG A 290 -6.14 -24.52 -5.50
C ARG A 290 -7.43 -23.70 -5.53
N ALA A 291 -7.34 -22.38 -5.36
CA ALA A 291 -8.51 -21.50 -5.40
C ALA A 291 -9.08 -21.34 -6.83
N LEU A 292 -8.20 -21.26 -7.84
CA LEU A 292 -8.58 -21.22 -9.26
C LEU A 292 -9.10 -22.58 -9.76
N GLY A 293 -8.59 -23.68 -9.23
CA GLY A 293 -8.90 -25.05 -9.63
C GLY A 293 -10.14 -25.65 -8.98
N ILE A 294 -10.97 -24.84 -8.30
CA ILE A 294 -12.30 -25.27 -7.87
C ILE A 294 -13.13 -25.48 -9.15
N GLU A 295 -13.64 -26.70 -9.34
CA GLU A 295 -14.32 -27.10 -10.57
C GLU A 295 -15.49 -26.15 -10.90
N GLY A 296 -15.47 -25.59 -12.11
CA GLY A 296 -16.51 -24.68 -12.60
C GLY A 296 -16.35 -23.22 -12.15
N ASN A 297 -15.34 -22.88 -11.34
CA ASN A 297 -15.02 -21.49 -11.05
C ASN A 297 -14.24 -20.83 -12.20
N HIS A 298 -14.43 -19.50 -12.33
CA HIS A 298 -13.77 -18.63 -13.31
C HIS A 298 -13.89 -19.15 -14.78
N PRO A 299 -15.11 -19.43 -15.28
CA PRO A 299 -15.28 -19.98 -16.64
C PRO A 299 -14.84 -19.00 -17.74
N SER A 300 -14.80 -17.71 -17.43
CA SER A 300 -14.38 -16.63 -18.34
C SER A 300 -12.87 -16.41 -18.38
N LEU A 301 -12.08 -17.16 -17.59
CA LEU A 301 -10.64 -16.93 -17.45
C LEU A 301 -9.90 -17.23 -18.75
N GLN A 302 -9.32 -16.19 -19.34
CA GLN A 302 -8.63 -16.22 -20.63
C GLN A 302 -7.12 -16.15 -20.47
N LYS A 303 -6.64 -15.41 -19.47
CA LYS A 303 -5.21 -15.13 -19.32
C LYS A 303 -4.77 -15.24 -17.88
N VAL A 304 -3.70 -15.99 -17.66
CA VAL A 304 -3.04 -16.11 -16.37
C VAL A 304 -1.55 -15.87 -16.56
N ASN A 305 -1.02 -14.87 -15.86
CA ASN A 305 0.42 -14.62 -15.81
C ASN A 305 0.97 -14.88 -14.41
N LEU A 306 1.84 -15.89 -14.29
CA LEU A 306 2.60 -16.22 -13.09
C LEU A 306 4.12 -16.23 -13.38
N SER A 307 4.59 -15.51 -14.41
CA SER A 307 6.01 -15.42 -14.76
C SER A 307 6.85 -14.84 -13.61
N PHE A 308 8.15 -15.18 -13.53
CA PHE A 308 9.12 -14.59 -12.60
C PHE A 308 8.70 -14.67 -11.12
N ASN A 309 8.14 -15.81 -10.68
CA ASN A 309 7.64 -15.98 -9.32
C ASN A 309 8.47 -16.94 -8.44
N GLU A 310 9.61 -17.41 -8.96
CA GLU A 310 10.45 -18.44 -8.32
C GLU A 310 9.65 -19.71 -7.96
N ILE A 311 8.74 -20.11 -8.84
CA ILE A 311 7.95 -21.33 -8.68
C ILE A 311 8.84 -22.52 -9.04
N ARG A 312 9.04 -23.44 -8.08
CA ARG A 312 9.81 -24.66 -8.28
C ARG A 312 8.94 -25.81 -8.79
N LYS A 313 9.55 -26.96 -9.11
CA LYS A 313 8.90 -28.16 -9.65
C LYS A 313 7.57 -28.56 -8.99
N ASN A 314 7.45 -28.44 -7.67
CA ASN A 314 6.23 -28.83 -6.94
C ASN A 314 5.00 -27.94 -7.25
N GLY A 315 5.19 -26.77 -7.85
CA GLY A 315 4.11 -25.89 -8.30
C GLY A 315 3.51 -26.29 -9.66
N ALA A 316 4.23 -27.09 -10.45
CA ALA A 316 3.83 -27.46 -11.82
C ALA A 316 2.48 -28.20 -11.86
N HIS A 317 2.34 -29.27 -11.07
CA HIS A 317 1.14 -30.09 -11.09
C HIS A 317 -0.11 -29.32 -10.64
N PRO A 318 -0.10 -28.59 -9.51
CA PRO A 318 -1.26 -27.80 -9.08
C PRO A 318 -1.69 -26.75 -10.11
N ILE A 319 -0.74 -26.04 -10.74
CA ILE A 319 -1.06 -25.07 -11.79
C ILE A 319 -1.73 -25.77 -12.98
N ALA A 320 -1.17 -26.88 -13.46
CA ALA A 320 -1.75 -27.59 -14.60
C ALA A 320 -3.18 -28.09 -14.34
N VAL A 321 -3.41 -28.63 -13.14
CA VAL A 321 -4.75 -29.09 -12.72
C VAL A 321 -5.73 -27.91 -12.66
N ALA A 322 -5.32 -26.77 -12.09
CA ALA A 322 -6.17 -25.59 -11.96
C ALA A 322 -6.59 -24.98 -13.30
N MET A 323 -5.81 -25.21 -14.36
CA MET A 323 -6.08 -24.70 -15.70
C MET A 323 -6.83 -25.70 -16.59
N ALA A 324 -7.01 -26.95 -16.14
CA ALA A 324 -7.52 -28.03 -16.98
C ALA A 324 -8.98 -27.83 -17.42
N ASP A 325 -9.81 -27.22 -16.58
CA ASP A 325 -11.24 -26.96 -16.82
C ASP A 325 -11.53 -25.55 -17.37
N LYS A 326 -10.50 -24.73 -17.60
CA LYS A 326 -10.64 -23.35 -18.07
C LYS A 326 -10.77 -23.32 -19.60
N GLU A 327 -12.00 -23.42 -20.10
CA GLU A 327 -12.30 -23.54 -21.54
C GLU A 327 -11.90 -22.31 -22.37
N GLN A 328 -11.98 -21.11 -21.80
CA GLN A 328 -11.63 -19.88 -22.49
C GLN A 328 -10.16 -19.49 -22.35
N LEU A 329 -9.34 -20.31 -21.67
CA LEU A 329 -7.93 -20.01 -21.47
C LEU A 329 -7.20 -19.97 -22.81
N THR A 330 -6.59 -18.83 -23.12
CA THR A 330 -5.80 -18.59 -24.33
C THR A 330 -4.33 -18.32 -24.02
N THR A 331 -4.00 -17.90 -22.80
CA THR A 331 -2.63 -17.57 -22.41
C THR A 331 -2.33 -17.97 -20.97
N LEU A 332 -1.27 -18.76 -20.80
CA LEU A 332 -0.67 -19.14 -19.52
C LEU A 332 0.83 -18.82 -19.58
N GLN A 333 1.23 -17.72 -18.96
CA GLN A 333 2.63 -17.28 -18.89
C GLN A 333 3.28 -17.80 -17.62
N LEU A 334 4.33 -18.62 -17.79
CA LEU A 334 5.08 -19.25 -16.70
C LEU A 334 6.60 -18.99 -16.79
N ASP A 335 7.02 -18.10 -17.69
CA ASP A 335 8.42 -17.71 -17.94
C ASP A 335 9.17 -17.28 -16.67
N GLY A 336 10.47 -17.52 -16.59
CA GLY A 336 11.30 -17.07 -15.46
C GLY A 336 11.02 -17.78 -14.12
N ASN A 337 10.46 -18.99 -14.15
CA ASN A 337 10.27 -19.84 -12.97
C ASN A 337 11.22 -21.05 -12.98
N ALA A 338 11.50 -21.59 -11.79
CA ALA A 338 12.47 -22.67 -11.58
C ALA A 338 11.83 -24.07 -11.60
N PHE A 339 11.01 -24.38 -12.61
CA PHE A 339 10.32 -25.69 -12.68
C PHE A 339 11.25 -26.88 -12.88
N GLY A 340 12.42 -26.66 -13.47
CA GLY A 340 13.32 -27.73 -13.94
C GLY A 340 12.69 -28.59 -15.04
N LYS A 341 13.45 -29.55 -15.56
CA LYS A 341 12.97 -30.44 -16.63
C LYS A 341 11.74 -31.24 -16.22
N GLU A 342 11.76 -31.83 -15.03
CA GLU A 342 10.64 -32.63 -14.50
C GLU A 342 9.34 -31.83 -14.38
N GLY A 343 9.42 -30.59 -13.85
CA GLY A 343 8.25 -29.72 -13.72
C GLY A 343 7.68 -29.30 -15.06
N ARG A 344 8.56 -29.00 -16.04
CA ARG A 344 8.13 -28.71 -17.42
C ARG A 344 7.47 -29.90 -18.09
N ASP A 345 8.01 -31.11 -17.91
CA ASP A 345 7.40 -32.35 -18.43
C ASP A 345 6.00 -32.58 -17.82
N ILE A 346 5.83 -32.28 -16.53
CA ILE A 346 4.51 -32.36 -15.85
C ILE A 346 3.53 -31.35 -16.43
N LEU A 347 3.93 -30.09 -16.59
CA LEU A 347 3.09 -29.05 -17.20
C LEU A 347 2.70 -29.45 -18.62
N GLN A 348 3.66 -29.87 -19.45
CA GLN A 348 3.42 -30.25 -20.82
C GLN A 348 2.48 -31.44 -20.93
N LYS A 349 2.70 -32.51 -20.15
CA LYS A 349 1.83 -33.70 -20.15
C LYS A 349 0.41 -33.36 -19.71
N SER A 350 0.26 -32.69 -18.56
CA SER A 350 -1.05 -32.35 -18.01
C SER A 350 -1.84 -31.40 -18.92
N LEU A 351 -1.18 -30.36 -19.45
CA LEU A 351 -1.82 -29.41 -20.37
C LEU A 351 -2.07 -30.01 -21.75
N THR A 352 -1.34 -31.05 -22.16
CA THR A 352 -1.67 -31.82 -23.37
C THR A 352 -2.93 -32.65 -23.15
N VAL A 353 -3.05 -33.31 -21.99
CA VAL A 353 -4.24 -34.10 -21.63
C VAL A 353 -5.49 -33.23 -21.54
N SER A 354 -5.36 -31.99 -21.07
CA SER A 354 -6.47 -31.02 -21.02
C SER A 354 -6.66 -30.18 -22.29
N GLU A 355 -5.94 -30.47 -23.38
CA GLU A 355 -5.99 -29.70 -24.63
C GLU A 355 -5.70 -28.19 -24.44
N ARG A 356 -4.83 -27.84 -23.49
CA ARG A 356 -4.36 -26.48 -23.16
C ARG A 356 -2.90 -26.22 -23.52
N ILE A 357 -2.20 -27.18 -24.10
CA ILE A 357 -0.78 -27.00 -24.44
C ILE A 357 -0.51 -25.78 -25.34
N GLY A 358 -1.45 -25.42 -26.22
CA GLY A 358 -1.34 -24.25 -27.11
C GLY A 358 -1.39 -22.89 -26.40
N THR A 359 -1.81 -22.86 -25.13
CA THR A 359 -1.88 -21.62 -24.33
C THR A 359 -0.61 -21.37 -23.54
N LEU A 360 0.30 -22.35 -23.46
CA LEU A 360 1.48 -22.31 -22.61
C LEU A 360 2.60 -21.49 -23.28
N SER A 361 3.07 -20.44 -22.59
CA SER A 361 4.29 -19.71 -22.93
C SER A 361 5.36 -20.03 -21.88
N MET A 362 6.43 -20.70 -22.31
CA MET A 362 7.65 -20.96 -21.52
C MET A 362 8.89 -20.77 -22.39
N GLU A 363 9.78 -19.86 -22.00
CA GLU A 363 11.14 -19.73 -22.53
C GLU A 363 12.08 -20.73 -21.84
N ASP A 364 13.01 -21.30 -22.61
CA ASP A 364 14.00 -22.24 -22.11
C ASP A 364 15.03 -21.51 -21.25
N ASP A 365 14.87 -21.57 -19.93
CA ASP A 365 15.92 -21.18 -19.00
C ASP A 365 16.86 -22.39 -18.79
N GLU A 366 17.95 -22.43 -19.55
CA GLU A 366 19.09 -23.37 -19.43
C GLU A 366 19.97 -23.01 -18.21
N GLY A 367 19.35 -22.88 -17.04
CA GLY A 367 20.04 -22.74 -15.77
C GLY A 367 20.12 -24.08 -15.05
N ASP A 368 21.29 -24.72 -15.07
CA ASP A 368 21.64 -25.78 -14.13
C ASP A 368 21.55 -25.21 -12.71
N ALA A 369 20.39 -25.35 -12.07
CA ALA A 369 20.23 -25.07 -10.66
C ALA A 369 20.79 -26.27 -9.90
N ASP A 370 22.02 -26.13 -9.42
CA ASP A 370 22.63 -26.99 -8.41
C ASP A 370 21.60 -27.22 -7.29
N ASP A 371 21.20 -28.48 -7.10
CA ASP A 371 20.38 -28.95 -5.98
C ASP A 371 21.20 -28.85 -4.69
N SER A 372 21.43 -27.63 -4.19
CA SER A 372 21.74 -27.43 -2.77
C SER A 372 20.42 -27.29 -2.03
N ASP A 373 19.96 -28.44 -1.53
CA ASP A 373 18.89 -28.63 -0.56
C ASP A 373 19.14 -27.77 0.69
N GLU A 374 18.66 -26.52 0.70
CA GLU A 374 18.41 -25.81 1.95
C GLU A 374 17.02 -26.20 2.43
N GLY A 375 17.01 -27.16 3.35
CA GLY A 375 15.83 -27.65 4.03
C GLY A 375 14.98 -26.50 4.57
N ILE A 376 13.78 -26.38 4.02
CA ILE A 376 12.73 -25.58 4.62
C ILE A 376 12.25 -26.39 5.82
N GLU A 377 12.65 -25.98 7.03
CA GLU A 377 11.98 -26.40 8.26
C GLU A 377 10.53 -25.91 8.19
N GLU A 378 9.63 -26.85 7.89
CA GLU A 378 8.21 -26.71 8.14
C GLU A 378 7.99 -26.62 9.65
N ASN A 379 7.73 -25.42 10.17
CA ASN A 379 7.10 -25.30 11.47
C ASN A 379 5.59 -25.46 11.26
N SER A 380 5.14 -26.72 11.37
CA SER A 380 3.73 -27.07 11.49
C SER A 380 3.23 -26.66 12.88
N GLU A 381 2.48 -25.58 12.98
CA GLU A 381 1.57 -25.39 14.11
C GLU A 381 0.17 -25.82 13.67
N SER A 382 -0.28 -26.90 14.31
CA SER A 382 -1.61 -27.49 14.21
C SER A 382 -2.65 -26.52 14.77
N GLU A 383 -3.61 -26.11 13.95
CA GLU A 383 -4.87 -25.54 14.43
C GLU A 383 -5.77 -26.68 14.92
N SER A 384 -6.02 -26.72 16.23
CA SER A 384 -7.14 -27.46 16.82
C SER A 384 -8.44 -26.68 16.62
N LYS A 385 -9.41 -27.34 15.99
CA LYS A 385 -10.80 -26.91 15.81
C LYS A 385 -11.57 -26.95 17.14
N GLU A 386 -12.36 -25.92 17.43
CA GLU A 386 -13.61 -25.99 18.21
C GLU A 386 -14.59 -24.97 17.58
N ASN A 387 -15.54 -25.43 16.75
CA ASN A 387 -16.94 -25.73 17.08
C ASN A 387 -17.78 -24.47 17.37
N GLU A 388 -18.45 -23.97 16.32
CA GLU A 388 -19.65 -23.15 16.45
C GLU A 388 -20.84 -24.08 16.73
N ASP A 389 -21.45 -23.92 17.90
CA ASP A 389 -22.83 -24.32 18.21
C ASP A 389 -23.37 -23.32 19.23
N GLY A 390 -24.52 -22.70 18.97
CA GLY A 390 -25.16 -21.80 19.94
C GLY A 390 -26.20 -20.86 19.36
N ASP A 391 -27.28 -21.45 18.85
CA ASP A 391 -28.49 -20.81 18.37
C ASP A 391 -29.28 -20.08 19.50
N ASN A 392 -29.86 -18.93 19.14
CA ASN A 392 -31.15 -18.37 19.55
C ASN A 392 -31.46 -17.75 20.94
N ASN A 393 -32.20 -16.62 20.83
CA ASN A 393 -33.23 -16.03 21.70
C ASN A 393 -32.79 -15.21 22.93
N ASP A 394 -33.40 -14.07 23.30
CA ASP A 394 -34.54 -13.29 22.81
C ASP A 394 -34.55 -11.93 23.56
N ASP A 395 -35.34 -11.00 23.00
CA ASP A 395 -36.11 -9.91 23.65
C ASP A 395 -35.46 -8.57 24.07
N ASP A 396 -35.69 -7.59 23.19
CA ASP A 396 -36.46 -6.34 23.40
C ASP A 396 -36.38 -5.57 24.73
N SER A 397 -35.98 -4.30 24.65
CA SER A 397 -36.89 -3.15 24.85
C SER A 397 -36.21 -1.80 24.65
N ASP A 398 -36.95 -0.90 24.00
CA ASP A 398 -36.70 0.52 23.77
C ASP A 398 -36.41 1.33 25.05
N ASP A 399 -35.55 2.36 24.99
CA ASP A 399 -35.90 3.75 25.37
C ASP A 399 -34.77 4.76 25.04
N ASP A 400 -35.19 6.00 24.82
CA ASP A 400 -34.51 7.14 24.23
C ASP A 400 -33.33 7.75 25.03
N GLY A 401 -32.37 8.29 24.27
CA GLY A 401 -31.61 9.53 24.50
C GLY A 401 -31.01 9.86 25.88
N GLU A 402 -29.67 9.87 25.96
CA GLU A 402 -28.87 11.03 26.41
C GLU A 402 -27.35 10.73 26.30
N ASP A 403 -26.59 11.74 25.88
CA ASP A 403 -25.13 11.73 25.72
C ASP A 403 -24.39 11.10 26.92
N ASN A 404 -23.65 10.01 26.69
CA ASN A 404 -22.50 9.63 27.49
C ASN A 404 -21.50 8.83 26.64
N ILE A 405 -20.36 9.45 26.34
CA ILE A 405 -19.20 8.82 25.73
C ILE A 405 -18.68 7.76 26.70
N ALA A 406 -19.09 6.51 26.52
CA ALA A 406 -18.46 5.37 27.16
C ALA A 406 -17.10 5.14 26.50
N VAL A 407 -16.03 5.69 27.11
CA VAL A 407 -14.65 5.36 26.76
C VAL A 407 -14.47 3.86 26.97
N SER A 408 -14.27 3.11 25.89
CA SER A 408 -13.93 1.69 25.94
C SER A 408 -12.64 1.50 26.74
N LYS A 409 -12.72 0.76 27.86
CA LYS A 409 -11.57 0.47 28.71
C LYS A 409 -10.59 -0.43 27.96
N VAL A 410 -9.32 -0.02 27.90
CA VAL A 410 -8.24 -0.79 27.26
C VAL A 410 -7.37 -1.43 28.35
N THR A 411 -7.04 -2.72 28.22
CA THR A 411 -6.10 -3.41 29.11
C THR A 411 -4.65 -3.21 28.68
N VAL A 412 -3.69 -3.45 29.57
CA VAL A 412 -2.25 -3.39 29.24
C VAL A 412 -1.89 -4.36 28.10
N GLU A 413 -2.46 -5.56 28.06
CA GLU A 413 -2.21 -6.52 26.98
C GLU A 413 -2.73 -6.02 25.63
N GLN A 414 -3.91 -5.40 25.60
CA GLN A 414 -4.48 -4.79 24.40
C GLN A 414 -3.63 -3.60 23.94
N PHE A 415 -3.15 -2.79 24.87
CA PHE A 415 -2.22 -1.70 24.56
C PHE A 415 -0.90 -2.22 23.98
N LEU A 416 -0.30 -3.28 24.55
CA LEU A 416 0.99 -3.80 24.07
C LEU A 416 0.90 -4.46 22.68
N LYS A 417 -0.28 -4.96 22.31
CA LYS A 417 -0.60 -5.42 20.95
C LYS A 417 -0.77 -4.26 19.96
N LEU A 418 -1.30 -3.12 20.40
CA LEU A 418 -1.53 -1.94 19.57
C LEU A 418 -1.22 -0.63 20.34
N PRO A 419 0.06 -0.24 20.47
CA PRO A 419 0.47 0.92 21.27
C PRO A 419 0.19 2.21 20.52
N THR A 420 -1.04 2.73 20.62
CA THR A 420 -1.49 3.99 20.01
C THR A 420 -1.77 5.05 21.08
N SER A 421 -1.79 6.32 20.67
CA SER A 421 -2.14 7.45 21.54
C SER A 421 -3.51 7.25 22.22
N ASP A 422 -4.53 6.81 21.46
CA ASP A 422 -5.89 6.62 21.97
C ASP A 422 -5.95 5.49 23.00
N ASN A 423 -5.23 4.39 22.76
CA ASN A 423 -5.15 3.27 23.70
C ASN A 423 -4.40 3.67 24.98
N LEU A 424 -3.33 4.48 24.86
CA LEU A 424 -2.61 5.02 26.02
C LEU A 424 -3.53 5.89 26.87
N LEU A 425 -4.34 6.76 26.25
CA LEU A 425 -5.30 7.62 26.94
C LEU A 425 -6.43 6.82 27.60
N SER A 426 -6.84 5.72 26.98
CA SER A 426 -7.92 4.84 27.45
C SER A 426 -7.51 3.86 28.56
N LEU A 427 -6.22 3.77 28.92
CA LEU A 427 -5.76 3.05 30.11
C LEU A 427 -6.32 3.70 31.39
N GLN A 428 -7.05 2.92 32.18
CA GLN A 428 -7.60 3.27 33.49
C GLN A 428 -7.14 2.25 34.53
N GLY A 429 -6.91 2.68 35.78
CA GLY A 429 -6.39 1.82 36.86
C GLY A 429 -4.92 2.08 37.16
N ASP A 430 -4.27 1.17 37.92
CA ASP A 430 -2.86 1.25 38.25
C ASP A 430 -1.99 0.63 37.14
N PHE A 431 -2.02 1.30 35.98
CA PHE A 431 -1.40 0.82 34.74
C PHE A 431 0.11 0.56 34.89
N VAL A 432 0.82 1.26 35.79
CA VAL A 432 2.25 1.03 36.02
C VAL A 432 2.47 -0.35 36.63
N ILE A 433 1.68 -0.72 37.65
CA ILE A 433 1.74 -2.03 38.27
C ILE A 433 1.33 -3.11 37.27
N ASP A 434 0.31 -2.86 36.46
CA ASP A 434 -0.16 -3.81 35.45
C ASP A 434 0.90 -4.09 34.38
N PHE A 435 1.65 -3.07 33.93
CA PHE A 435 2.81 -3.25 33.04
C PHE A 435 3.91 -4.09 33.68
N ILE A 436 4.21 -3.84 34.96
CA ILE A 436 5.24 -4.58 35.70
C ILE A 436 4.82 -6.04 35.89
N ASN A 437 3.55 -6.31 36.23
CA ASN A 437 3.02 -7.65 36.41
C ASN A 437 3.02 -8.43 35.10
N HIS A 438 2.62 -7.78 34.00
CA HIS A 438 2.67 -8.40 32.68
C HIS A 438 4.11 -8.78 32.28
N ALA A 439 5.10 -7.93 32.56
CA ALA A 439 6.51 -8.26 32.34
C ALA A 439 6.97 -9.46 33.20
N LYS A 440 6.51 -9.57 34.45
CA LYS A 440 6.80 -10.71 35.34
C LYS A 440 6.15 -12.01 34.86
N GLU A 441 4.95 -11.95 34.32
CA GLU A 441 4.26 -13.12 33.75
C GLU A 441 4.99 -13.64 32.51
N LEU A 442 5.42 -12.75 31.61
CA LEU A 442 6.20 -13.12 30.43
C LEU A 442 7.57 -13.70 30.79
N SER A 443 8.21 -13.22 31.86
CA SER A 443 9.50 -13.75 32.31
C SER A 443 9.41 -15.14 32.96
N ASN A 444 8.24 -15.55 33.46
CA ASN A 444 8.03 -16.84 34.09
C ASN A 444 7.93 -18.02 33.10
N ASN A 445 7.55 -17.76 31.84
CA ASN A 445 7.20 -18.81 30.87
C ASN A 445 8.38 -19.39 30.06
N ALA A 446 9.64 -19.15 30.46
CA ALA A 446 10.74 -19.30 29.51
C ALA A 446 12.09 -19.78 30.12
N ASN A 447 12.77 -20.72 29.45
CA ASN A 447 13.95 -21.52 29.89
C ASN A 447 15.30 -20.78 30.17
N THR A 448 15.32 -19.48 30.45
CA THR A 448 16.56 -18.69 30.68
C THR A 448 16.50 -18.00 32.04
N SER A 449 17.58 -17.33 32.51
CA SER A 449 17.59 -16.65 33.82
C SER A 449 16.42 -15.66 33.93
N HIS A 450 15.47 -15.94 34.83
CA HIS A 450 14.24 -15.17 35.03
C HIS A 450 14.48 -13.66 35.15
N THR A 451 15.54 -13.27 35.86
CA THR A 451 15.97 -11.88 36.04
C THR A 451 16.35 -11.19 34.73
N GLN A 452 17.03 -11.89 33.82
CA GLN A 452 17.45 -11.31 32.54
C GLN A 452 16.25 -11.07 31.64
N LYS A 453 15.34 -12.05 31.54
CA LYS A 453 14.13 -11.92 30.74
C LYS A 453 13.21 -10.81 31.22
N PHE A 454 13.05 -10.68 32.53
CA PHE A 454 12.26 -9.59 33.08
C PHE A 454 12.82 -8.21 32.65
N ILE A 455 14.15 -8.02 32.71
CA ILE A 455 14.80 -6.78 32.25
C ILE A 455 14.56 -6.55 30.76
N GLU A 456 14.67 -7.59 29.93
CA GLU A 456 14.46 -7.50 28.48
C GLU A 456 13.00 -7.16 28.13
N GLU A 457 12.03 -7.84 28.73
CA GLU A 457 10.60 -7.61 28.50
C GLU A 457 10.14 -6.24 29.03
N LEU A 458 10.55 -5.86 30.24
CA LEU A 458 10.23 -4.55 30.77
C LEU A 458 10.88 -3.43 29.94
N THR A 459 12.09 -3.66 29.40
CA THR A 459 12.73 -2.71 28.47
C THR A 459 11.89 -2.54 27.20
N ARG A 460 11.32 -3.60 26.62
CA ARG A 460 10.43 -3.49 25.44
C ARG A 460 9.16 -2.71 25.75
N ILE A 461 8.53 -2.97 26.89
CA ILE A 461 7.34 -2.24 27.34
C ILE A 461 7.67 -0.75 27.47
N VAL A 462 8.80 -0.42 28.10
CA VAL A 462 9.29 0.96 28.20
C VAL A 462 9.43 1.60 26.83
N MET A 463 9.99 0.90 25.83
CA MET A 463 10.13 1.44 24.47
C MET A 463 8.78 1.70 23.80
N LYS A 464 7.82 0.77 23.91
CA LYS A 464 6.47 0.93 23.34
C LYS A 464 5.69 2.09 23.95
N VAL A 465 5.89 2.38 25.23
CA VAL A 465 5.30 3.56 25.86
C VAL A 465 6.06 4.82 25.45
N SER A 466 7.39 4.77 25.44
CA SER A 466 8.26 5.90 25.10
C SER A 466 8.10 6.36 23.65
N SER A 467 7.76 5.45 22.72
CA SER A 467 7.51 5.79 21.33
C SER A 467 6.29 6.69 21.11
N LEU A 468 5.42 6.83 22.11
CA LEU A 468 4.25 7.73 22.05
C LEU A 468 4.56 9.17 22.47
N TYR A 469 5.83 9.49 22.72
CA TYR A 469 6.30 10.84 23.01
C TYR A 469 6.23 11.71 21.74
N SER A 470 5.09 12.38 21.55
CA SER A 470 4.70 13.08 20.31
C SER A 470 4.42 14.57 20.53
N THR A 471 3.98 15.28 19.48
CA THR A 471 3.63 16.70 19.55
C THR A 471 2.33 17.00 20.32
N ASP A 472 1.54 15.98 20.64
CA ASP A 472 0.33 16.13 21.46
C ASP A 472 0.71 16.24 22.96
N THR A 473 0.34 17.37 23.57
CA THR A 473 0.66 17.69 24.96
C THR A 473 0.07 16.68 25.95
N ILE A 474 -1.13 16.16 25.73
CA ILE A 474 -1.82 15.30 26.71
C ILE A 474 -1.23 13.88 26.67
N VAL A 475 -1.04 13.34 25.47
CA VAL A 475 -0.46 12.02 25.25
C VAL A 475 0.97 11.98 25.79
N SER A 476 1.77 13.02 25.49
CA SER A 476 3.16 13.10 25.94
C SER A 476 3.29 13.21 27.45
N LEU A 477 2.41 13.95 28.13
CA LEU A 477 2.40 14.01 29.60
C LEU A 477 2.09 12.64 30.22
N LYS A 478 1.10 11.90 29.68
CA LYS A 478 0.75 10.56 30.16
C LYS A 478 1.87 9.56 29.90
N ALA A 479 2.45 9.57 28.69
CA ALA A 479 3.61 8.75 28.33
C ALA A 479 4.82 9.04 29.22
N GLN A 480 5.11 10.32 29.51
CA GLN A 480 6.20 10.73 30.38
C GLN A 480 6.04 10.21 31.81
N LEU A 481 4.84 10.29 32.37
CA LEU A 481 4.55 9.80 33.72
C LEU A 481 4.79 8.28 33.81
N ILE A 482 4.26 7.51 32.86
CA ILE A 482 4.41 6.05 32.81
C ILE A 482 5.88 5.67 32.60
N THR A 483 6.51 6.27 31.60
CA THR A 483 7.91 6.00 31.24
C THR A 483 8.85 6.26 32.40
N ASN A 484 8.67 7.37 33.14
CA ASN A 484 9.47 7.68 34.31
C ASN A 484 9.30 6.63 35.43
N ALA A 485 8.08 6.15 35.67
CA ALA A 485 7.84 5.12 36.68
C ALA A 485 8.47 3.77 36.27
N LEU A 486 8.31 3.36 35.01
CA LEU A 486 8.86 2.11 34.50
C LEU A 486 10.40 2.13 34.43
N TYR A 487 11.02 3.23 34.01
CA TYR A 487 12.48 3.36 34.06
C TYR A 487 13.02 3.32 35.50
N SER A 488 12.31 3.94 36.45
CA SER A 488 12.69 3.88 37.87
C SER A 488 12.68 2.44 38.39
N GLU A 489 11.63 1.68 38.11
CA GLU A 489 11.55 0.26 38.50
C GLU A 489 12.62 -0.57 37.80
N LEU A 490 12.80 -0.38 36.49
CA LEU A 490 13.78 -1.10 35.68
C LEU A 490 15.23 -0.88 36.17
N CYS A 491 15.59 0.37 36.49
CA CYS A 491 16.91 0.70 37.04
C CYS A 491 17.10 0.13 38.45
N SER A 492 16.12 0.28 39.34
CA SER A 492 16.18 -0.28 40.70
C SER A 492 16.33 -1.80 40.67
N TYR A 493 15.51 -2.49 39.89
CA TYR A 493 15.57 -3.94 39.74
C TYR A 493 16.93 -4.42 39.19
N ALA A 494 17.48 -3.71 38.19
CA ALA A 494 18.79 -4.03 37.64
C ALA A 494 19.94 -3.84 38.65
N VAL A 495 19.83 -2.87 39.55
CA VAL A 495 20.81 -2.65 40.64
C VAL A 495 20.67 -3.74 41.70
N GLU A 496 19.45 -3.99 42.19
CA GLU A 496 19.17 -5.00 43.22
C GLU A 496 19.61 -6.40 42.79
N THR A 497 19.49 -6.72 41.50
CA THR A 497 19.84 -8.03 40.95
C THR A 497 21.27 -8.09 40.38
N ASN A 498 22.03 -6.99 40.48
CA ASN A 498 23.38 -6.85 39.95
C ASN A 498 23.49 -7.17 38.43
N LYS A 499 22.50 -6.72 37.65
CA LYS A 499 22.36 -6.92 36.20
C LYS A 499 22.37 -5.61 35.39
N THR A 500 23.05 -4.58 35.87
CA THR A 500 23.16 -3.26 35.22
C THR A 500 23.74 -3.33 33.80
N ALA A 501 24.65 -4.27 33.53
CA ALA A 501 25.19 -4.52 32.20
C ALA A 501 24.14 -5.06 31.21
N ILE A 502 23.23 -5.94 31.68
CA ILE A 502 22.14 -6.49 30.86
C ILE A 502 21.16 -5.38 30.49
N LEU A 503 20.79 -4.53 31.47
CA LEU A 503 19.95 -3.36 31.21
C LEU A 503 20.59 -2.44 30.17
N THR A 504 21.87 -2.13 30.33
CA THR A 504 22.60 -1.26 29.39
C THR A 504 22.61 -1.87 27.97
N HIS A 505 22.88 -3.17 27.86
CA HIS A 505 22.83 -3.89 26.58
C HIS A 505 21.42 -3.87 25.97
N ALA A 506 20.39 -4.17 26.75
CA ALA A 506 19.00 -4.17 26.30
C ALA A 506 18.58 -2.79 25.78
N LEU A 507 18.96 -1.70 26.45
CA LEU A 507 18.69 -0.34 25.98
C LEU A 507 19.39 -0.05 24.65
N LEU A 508 20.67 -0.42 24.49
CA LEU A 508 21.40 -0.19 23.24
C LEU A 508 20.79 -0.96 22.07
N VAL A 509 20.37 -2.21 22.29
CA VAL A 509 19.71 -3.03 21.26
C VAL A 509 18.36 -2.43 20.87
N ASN A 510 17.51 -2.11 21.85
CA ASN A 510 16.15 -1.63 21.60
C ASN A 510 16.09 -0.17 21.09
N LEU A 511 17.17 0.59 21.25
CA LEU A 511 17.37 1.91 20.63
C LEU A 511 18.05 1.83 19.24
N GLY A 512 18.37 0.62 18.77
CA GLY A 512 19.04 0.40 17.47
C GLY A 512 20.48 0.89 17.41
N LEU A 513 21.15 1.07 18.55
CA LEU A 513 22.54 1.52 18.63
C LEU A 513 23.54 0.37 18.42
N ILE A 514 23.14 -0.86 18.75
CA ILE A 514 23.90 -2.10 18.49
C ILE A 514 22.97 -3.18 17.92
N LYS A 515 23.56 -4.18 17.22
CA LYS A 515 22.81 -5.36 16.77
C LYS A 515 22.67 -6.36 17.91
N SER A 516 21.52 -7.02 18.00
CA SER A 516 21.33 -8.14 18.93
C SER A 516 22.10 -9.37 18.46
N GLU A 517 22.64 -10.15 19.42
CA GLU A 517 23.31 -11.43 19.16
C GLU A 517 22.31 -12.57 18.90
N ASP A 518 21.06 -12.43 19.36
CA ASP A 518 20.00 -13.40 19.14
C ASP A 518 19.32 -13.18 17.78
N LYS A 519 19.45 -14.17 16.88
CA LYS A 519 18.80 -14.15 15.55
C LYS A 519 17.27 -14.14 15.59
N HIS A 520 16.68 -14.43 16.75
CA HIS A 520 15.23 -14.42 17.00
C HIS A 520 14.69 -13.08 17.52
N ASN A 521 15.55 -12.08 17.74
CA ASN A 521 15.08 -10.82 18.29
C ASN A 521 14.21 -10.06 17.27
N GLN A 522 12.95 -9.82 17.64
CA GLN A 522 11.97 -9.10 16.83
C GLN A 522 12.53 -7.76 16.36
N LYS A 523 12.36 -7.48 15.06
CA LYS A 523 12.68 -6.18 14.44
C LYS A 523 12.00 -5.07 15.24
N ILE A 524 12.74 -4.01 15.57
CA ILE A 524 12.21 -2.83 16.27
C ILE A 524 10.96 -2.33 15.53
N ASP A 525 9.81 -2.37 16.22
CA ASP A 525 8.48 -2.04 15.69
C ASP A 525 7.88 -0.76 16.32
N TRP A 526 8.68 -0.03 17.11
CA TRP A 526 8.30 1.23 17.78
C TRP A 526 9.07 2.43 17.21
N ASP A 527 8.49 3.63 17.36
CA ASP A 527 9.13 4.89 16.97
C ASP A 527 10.32 5.23 17.88
N LEU A 528 11.50 5.33 17.29
CA LEU A 528 12.74 5.66 18.00
C LEU A 528 12.84 7.14 18.36
N GLU A 529 12.17 8.04 17.62
CA GLU A 529 12.24 9.47 17.91
C GLU A 529 11.61 9.78 19.28
N GLY A 530 10.42 9.24 19.54
CA GLY A 530 9.78 9.31 20.85
C GLY A 530 10.65 8.72 21.96
N CYS A 531 11.28 7.56 21.72
CA CYS A 531 12.17 6.93 22.69
C CYS A 531 13.37 7.81 23.08
N PHE A 532 14.03 8.47 22.13
CA PHE A 532 15.13 9.38 22.43
C PHE A 532 14.69 10.62 23.21
N LYS A 533 13.52 11.19 22.88
CA LYS A 533 12.93 12.33 23.60
C LYS A 533 12.56 11.97 25.04
N ALA A 534 11.95 10.80 25.24
CA ALA A 534 11.63 10.32 26.58
C ALA A 534 12.92 10.11 27.39
N LEU A 535 13.93 9.46 26.81
CA LEU A 535 15.20 9.21 27.46
C LEU A 535 15.93 10.51 27.86
N GLU A 536 15.86 11.55 27.05
CA GLU A 536 16.43 12.88 27.37
C GLU A 536 15.87 13.46 28.67
N GLN A 537 14.60 13.18 29.01
CA GLN A 537 14.01 13.60 30.29
C GLN A 537 14.44 12.71 31.46
N ILE A 538 14.72 11.44 31.20
CA ILE A 538 15.04 10.44 32.22
C ILE A 538 16.51 10.48 32.64
N ILE A 539 17.44 10.79 31.72
CA ILE A 539 18.88 10.76 32.04
C ILE A 539 19.29 11.71 33.17
N HIS A 540 18.50 12.75 33.46
CA HIS A 540 18.75 13.68 34.57
C HIS A 540 18.27 13.15 35.94
N LYS A 541 17.52 12.05 35.98
CA LYS A 541 16.96 11.49 37.22
C LYS A 541 18.01 10.73 38.01
N ASP A 542 17.95 10.83 39.33
CA ASP A 542 18.96 10.24 40.23
C ASP A 542 19.01 8.71 40.19
N TYR A 543 17.90 8.04 39.85
CA TYR A 543 17.83 6.59 39.71
C TYR A 543 18.51 6.07 38.44
N PHE A 544 18.78 6.92 37.44
CA PHE A 544 19.35 6.49 36.17
C PHE A 544 20.86 6.25 36.30
N LEU A 545 21.33 5.10 35.81
CA LEU A 545 22.65 4.57 36.10
C LEU A 545 23.77 5.33 35.36
N GLU A 546 24.86 5.64 36.07
CA GLU A 546 25.98 6.42 35.52
C GLU A 546 26.74 5.68 34.41
N ASP A 547 27.00 4.39 34.61
CA ASP A 547 27.68 3.55 33.61
C ASP A 547 26.84 3.46 32.32
N THR A 548 25.52 3.40 32.46
CA THR A 548 24.59 3.42 31.33
C THR A 548 24.62 4.77 30.61
N ARG A 549 24.67 5.91 31.31
CA ARG A 549 24.84 7.24 30.69
C ARG A 549 26.12 7.32 29.85
N THR A 550 27.23 6.86 30.43
CA THR A 550 28.55 6.88 29.78
C THR A 550 28.56 6.01 28.53
N THR A 551 27.99 4.81 28.62
CA THR A 551 27.90 3.86 27.51
C THR A 551 27.00 4.39 26.40
N LEU A 552 25.84 4.96 26.74
CA LEU A 552 24.94 5.59 25.75
C LEU A 552 25.62 6.74 25.02
N ASN A 553 26.37 7.60 25.72
CA ASN A 553 27.10 8.72 25.09
C ASN A 553 28.11 8.20 24.05
N PHE A 554 28.87 7.15 24.41
CA PHE A 554 29.85 6.54 23.51
C PHE A 554 29.22 5.95 22.24
N PHE A 555 28.10 5.23 22.35
CA PHE A 555 27.46 4.65 21.17
C PHE A 555 26.76 5.70 20.28
N LEU A 556 26.24 6.78 20.87
CA LEU A 556 25.71 7.91 20.11
C LEU A 556 26.81 8.64 19.32
N ASP A 557 28.05 8.69 19.84
CA ASP A 557 29.22 9.21 19.12
C ASP A 557 29.57 8.36 17.88
N LEU A 558 29.55 7.03 18.01
CA LEU A 558 29.85 6.11 16.93
C LEU A 558 28.85 6.18 15.78
N THR A 559 27.57 6.43 16.08
CA THR A 559 26.52 6.53 15.06
C THR A 559 26.53 7.86 14.30
N SER A 560 27.04 8.93 14.90
CA SER A 560 27.08 10.29 14.31
C SER A 560 28.03 10.42 13.11
N ASN A 561 28.95 9.47 12.92
CA ASN A 561 29.97 9.49 11.86
C ASN A 561 29.58 8.74 10.58
N ARG A 562 28.36 8.21 10.48
CA ARG A 562 27.88 7.45 9.31
C ARG A 562 27.08 8.35 8.36
N LYS A 563 27.53 8.49 7.10
CA LYS A 563 26.96 9.37 6.04
C LYS A 563 25.61 8.89 5.45
N ASN A 564 24.66 8.47 6.26
CA ASN A 564 23.29 8.18 5.80
C ASN A 564 22.30 9.12 6.49
N THR A 565 21.25 9.52 5.78
CA THR A 565 20.13 10.34 6.28
C THR A 565 19.35 9.57 7.35
N ASP A 566 19.80 9.68 8.60
CA ASP A 566 19.13 9.16 9.79
C ASP A 566 17.99 10.11 10.18
N SER A 567 16.75 9.65 10.08
CA SER A 567 15.55 10.44 10.40
C SER A 567 15.51 10.88 11.87
N CYS A 568 16.25 10.23 12.77
CA CYS A 568 16.31 10.55 14.19
C CYS A 568 17.58 11.33 14.60
N GLN A 569 18.34 11.89 13.64
CA GLN A 569 19.63 12.52 13.94
C GLN A 569 19.50 13.72 14.89
N GLU A 570 18.43 14.51 14.78
CA GLU A 570 18.21 15.70 15.62
C GLU A 570 17.96 15.33 17.09
N THR A 571 17.11 14.34 17.35
CA THR A 571 16.81 13.88 18.72
C THR A 571 17.98 13.15 19.36
N LYS A 572 18.75 12.37 18.58
CA LYS A 572 20.02 11.79 19.02
C LYS A 572 21.04 12.87 19.42
N ASN A 573 21.14 13.94 18.63
CA ASN A 573 22.00 15.08 18.94
C ASN A 573 21.55 15.82 20.21
N SER A 574 20.24 15.98 20.44
CA SER A 574 19.70 16.59 21.66
C SER A 574 20.02 15.76 22.91
N LEU A 575 19.73 14.46 22.86
CA LEU A 575 20.05 13.52 23.94
C LEU A 575 21.56 13.51 24.26
N LYS A 576 22.41 13.48 23.22
CA LYS A 576 23.86 13.57 23.37
C LYS A 576 24.29 14.89 24.01
N ALA A 577 23.70 16.02 23.61
CA ALA A 577 23.99 17.31 24.23
C ALA A 577 23.62 17.31 25.72
N ALA A 578 22.49 16.72 26.08
CA ALA A 578 22.06 16.56 27.46
C ALA A 578 22.99 15.66 28.28
N LEU A 579 23.42 14.50 27.74
CA LEU A 579 24.42 13.62 28.36
C LEU A 579 25.77 14.34 28.59
N ASN A 580 26.26 15.09 27.60
CA ASN A 580 27.50 15.85 27.73
C ASN A 580 27.41 16.98 28.78
N ARG A 581 26.24 17.61 28.94
CA ARG A 581 26.02 18.61 30.01
C ARG A 581 26.10 17.98 31.40
N ILE A 582 25.56 16.76 31.58
CA ILE A 582 25.64 16.04 32.85
C ILE A 582 27.09 15.69 33.20
N GLN A 583 27.87 15.21 32.21
CA GLN A 583 29.28 14.89 32.41
C GLN A 583 30.13 16.12 32.76
N ARG A 584 29.90 17.27 32.11
CA ARG A 584 30.63 18.53 32.37
C ARG A 584 30.30 19.18 33.72
N ASN A 585 29.10 18.99 34.26
CA ASN A 585 28.72 19.55 35.56
C ASN A 585 29.27 18.74 36.75
N ARG A 586 30.00 17.64 36.49
CA ARG A 586 30.56 16.73 37.50
C ARG A 586 32.10 16.63 37.46
N SER A 587 32.72 17.19 36.43
CA SER A 587 34.17 17.39 36.28
C SER A 587 34.55 18.81 36.65
#